data_AF-A0A7S1VCM4-F1
#
_entry.id   AF-A0A7S1VCM4-F1
#
_cell.length_a   1.000
_cell.length_b   1.000
_cell.length_c   1.000
_cell.angle_alpha   90.00
_cell.angle_beta   90.00
_cell.angle_gamma   90.00
#
_symmetry.space_group_name_H-M   'P 1'
#
loop_
_entity.id
_entity.type
_entity.pdbx_description
1 polymer ?
#
loop_
_entity_poly.entity_id
_entity_poly.type
_entity_poly.pdbx_seq_one_letter_code
_entity_poly.pdbx_strand_id
1 'polypeptide(L)'
;LPHPLSLTTPILHSSLPMYLILSLLLFTASVSPVAFDGGIPPQLRGCYENVTLFMAPLYPDQKNWTDVAIADGVTCTIVEQAIASQNHSALFPFFSREPLPLALAQLGNVDKRRRADRAAYPGCLAHLATHLDDAWQHLARKTPPPIPGFYSSLLPLPEPFIVPGGRFREQYYWDSYFTMRGLVASGYTDMANGMLRNFLRQIDEYGFIPNGNRRYYLDRSQPPLFAAMVSLMGAAGNETYRSAVLREYHFWTHPS
;
A
#
# COMPACT_ATOMS: atom_id res chain seq x y z
N LEU A 1 -42.30 -14.01 48.36
CA LEU A 1 -42.42 -15.41 47.88
C LEU A 1 -43.73 -15.56 47.12
N PRO A 2 -43.79 -16.08 45.88
CA PRO A 2 -42.88 -15.90 44.74
C PRO A 2 -43.57 -15.65 43.36
N HIS A 3 -42.74 -15.21 42.38
CA HIS A 3 -42.81 -15.30 40.89
C HIS A 3 -43.78 -14.41 40.07
N PRO A 4 -43.29 -13.84 38.93
CA PRO A 4 -43.16 -14.60 37.67
C PRO A 4 -41.88 -14.40 36.83
N LEU A 5 -41.59 -15.47 36.05
CA LEU A 5 -40.96 -15.55 34.73
C LEU A 5 -39.49 -15.10 34.54
N SER A 6 -38.61 -16.10 34.56
CA SER A 6 -37.27 -16.06 33.95
C SER A 6 -37.40 -16.33 32.44
N LEU A 7 -36.97 -15.35 31.63
CA LEU A 7 -36.65 -15.54 30.22
C LEU A 7 -35.13 -15.58 30.10
N THR A 8 -34.57 -16.78 30.08
CA THR A 8 -33.18 -16.99 29.64
C THR A 8 -33.14 -16.98 28.12
N THR A 9 -32.67 -15.89 27.53
CA THR A 9 -32.22 -15.84 26.13
C THR A 9 -30.85 -16.51 26.02
N PRO A 10 -30.60 -17.40 25.03
CA PRO A 10 -29.26 -17.87 24.78
C PRO A 10 -28.47 -16.76 24.05
N ILE A 11 -27.32 -16.42 24.59
CA ILE A 11 -26.33 -15.54 23.96
C ILE A 11 -25.81 -16.26 22.72
N LEU A 12 -26.27 -15.83 21.55
CA LEU A 12 -25.70 -16.24 20.27
C LEU A 12 -24.31 -15.58 20.16
N HIS A 13 -23.25 -16.34 20.43
CA HIS A 13 -21.88 -15.90 20.18
C HIS A 13 -21.73 -15.55 18.69
N SER A 14 -21.61 -14.26 18.39
CA SER A 14 -21.38 -13.74 17.04
C SER A 14 -19.95 -14.06 16.60
N SER A 15 -19.77 -15.19 15.92
CA SER A 15 -18.56 -15.53 15.15
C SER A 15 -18.48 -14.82 13.78
N LEU A 16 -19.41 -13.89 13.50
CA LEU A 16 -19.43 -13.10 12.27
C LEU A 16 -18.25 -12.13 12.01
N PRO A 17 -17.53 -11.55 13.00
CA PRO A 17 -16.48 -10.58 12.66
C PRO A 17 -15.21 -11.23 12.11
N MET A 18 -14.93 -12.50 12.45
CA MET A 18 -13.70 -13.16 12.00
C MET A 18 -13.79 -13.63 10.55
N TYR A 19 -14.96 -14.09 10.09
CA TYR A 19 -15.16 -14.51 8.71
C TYR A 19 -15.17 -13.34 7.71
N LEU A 20 -15.63 -12.14 8.12
CA LEU A 20 -15.56 -10.94 7.28
C LEU A 20 -14.12 -10.44 7.11
N ILE A 21 -13.31 -10.52 8.16
CA ILE A 21 -11.88 -10.13 8.11
C ILE A 21 -11.09 -11.17 7.28
N LEU A 22 -11.40 -12.45 7.42
CA LEU A 22 -10.74 -13.51 6.65
C LEU A 22 -11.13 -13.50 5.16
N SER A 23 -12.37 -13.14 4.82
CA SER A 23 -12.81 -13.03 3.43
C SER A 23 -12.30 -11.76 2.74
N LEU A 24 -12.07 -10.65 3.45
CA LEU A 24 -11.36 -9.50 2.89
C LEU A 24 -9.85 -9.74 2.70
N LEU A 25 -9.22 -10.58 3.53
CA LEU A 25 -7.83 -11.02 3.32
C LEU A 25 -7.68 -11.98 2.13
N LEU A 26 -8.76 -12.68 1.75
CA LEU A 26 -8.78 -13.66 0.65
C LEU A 26 -9.36 -13.11 -0.66
N PHE A 27 -9.89 -11.88 -0.69
CA PHE A 27 -10.27 -11.22 -1.95
C PHE A 27 -9.05 -10.58 -2.64
N THR A 28 -7.99 -11.36 -2.80
CA THR A 28 -7.04 -11.12 -3.90
C THR A 28 -7.69 -11.70 -5.14
N ALA A 29 -8.44 -10.89 -5.87
CA ALA A 29 -8.83 -11.29 -7.20
C ALA A 29 -7.57 -11.24 -8.07
N SER A 30 -6.96 -12.40 -8.23
CA SER A 30 -5.94 -12.67 -9.25
C SER A 30 -6.66 -12.65 -10.61
N VAL A 31 -6.85 -11.45 -11.15
CA VAL A 31 -7.17 -11.29 -12.57
C VAL A 31 -5.90 -11.65 -13.31
N SER A 32 -5.93 -12.67 -14.17
CA SER A 32 -4.78 -13.07 -14.98
C SER A 32 -4.23 -11.81 -15.66
N PRO A 33 -3.00 -11.38 -15.35
CA PRO A 33 -2.47 -10.21 -16.00
C PRO A 33 -2.21 -10.61 -17.46
N VAL A 34 -2.63 -9.75 -18.41
CA VAL A 34 -1.82 -9.56 -19.63
C VAL A 34 -0.39 -9.52 -19.14
N ALA A 35 0.53 -10.29 -19.74
CA ALA A 35 1.94 -10.36 -19.35
C ALA A 35 2.60 -8.97 -19.48
N PHE A 36 2.27 -8.08 -18.56
CA PHE A 36 2.92 -6.84 -18.29
C PHE A 36 4.13 -7.27 -17.50
N ASP A 37 5.32 -7.06 -18.06
CA ASP A 37 6.60 -7.49 -17.47
C ASP A 37 6.91 -6.82 -16.11
N GLY A 38 5.93 -6.16 -15.48
CA GLY A 38 6.06 -5.42 -14.23
C GLY A 38 7.11 -4.29 -14.28
N GLY A 39 7.68 -4.01 -15.46
CA GLY A 39 8.94 -3.30 -15.59
C GLY A 39 10.08 -3.87 -14.73
N ILE A 40 10.03 -5.16 -14.39
CA ILE A 40 11.15 -5.87 -13.76
C ILE A 40 12.16 -6.17 -14.86
N PRO A 41 13.44 -5.80 -14.72
CA PRO A 41 14.45 -6.10 -15.72
C PRO A 41 14.49 -7.61 -16.02
N PRO A 42 14.53 -8.05 -17.29
CA PRO A 42 14.47 -9.46 -17.64
C PRO A 42 15.50 -10.32 -16.90
N GLN A 43 16.69 -9.78 -16.66
CA GLN A 43 17.77 -10.46 -15.93
C GLN A 43 17.47 -10.68 -14.44
N LEU A 44 16.48 -9.99 -13.87
CA LEU A 44 16.04 -10.12 -12.49
C LEU A 44 14.70 -10.87 -12.36
N ARG A 45 13.99 -11.15 -13.46
CA ARG A 45 12.64 -11.73 -13.41
C ARG A 45 12.59 -13.04 -12.63
N GLY A 46 13.53 -13.96 -12.90
CA GLY A 46 13.64 -15.22 -12.15
C GLY A 46 13.80 -15.04 -10.64
N CYS A 47 14.31 -13.89 -10.17
CA CYS A 47 14.52 -13.64 -8.75
C CYS A 47 13.25 -13.20 -8.02
N TYR A 48 12.26 -12.70 -8.77
CA TYR A 48 10.93 -12.38 -8.25
C TYR A 48 9.95 -13.55 -8.41
N GLU A 49 10.27 -14.55 -9.25
CA GLU A 49 9.44 -15.74 -9.48
C GLU A 49 9.92 -16.96 -8.68
N ASN A 50 11.21 -17.06 -8.36
CA ASN A 50 11.79 -18.24 -7.72
C ASN A 50 11.60 -18.22 -6.19
N VAL A 51 10.67 -19.05 -5.71
CA VAL A 51 10.32 -19.22 -4.29
C VAL A 51 11.52 -19.61 -3.41
N THR A 52 12.53 -20.28 -3.96
CA THR A 52 13.72 -20.70 -3.20
C THR A 52 14.56 -19.50 -2.76
N LEU A 53 14.65 -18.47 -3.62
CA LEU A 53 15.30 -17.20 -3.30
C LEU A 53 14.56 -16.45 -2.20
N PHE A 54 13.23 -16.45 -2.23
CA PHE A 54 12.40 -15.84 -1.19
C PHE A 54 12.59 -16.48 0.19
N MET A 55 12.86 -17.79 0.23
CA MET A 55 13.02 -18.55 1.47
C MET A 55 14.47 -18.54 1.99
N ALA A 56 15.43 -17.96 1.25
CA ALA A 56 16.81 -17.88 1.70
C ALA A 56 16.93 -16.93 2.91
N PRO A 57 17.66 -17.31 3.98
CA PRO A 57 17.80 -16.49 5.19
C PRO A 57 18.81 -15.34 5.00
N LEU A 58 18.67 -14.57 3.91
CA LEU A 58 19.48 -13.37 3.64
C LEU A 58 19.07 -12.21 4.55
N TYR A 59 17.78 -12.12 4.87
CA TYR A 59 17.21 -11.10 5.73
C TYR A 59 16.24 -11.74 6.73
N PRO A 60 16.06 -11.16 7.93
CA PRO A 60 15.04 -11.61 8.88
C PRO A 60 13.60 -11.52 8.33
N ASP A 61 13.38 -10.63 7.37
CA ASP A 61 12.10 -10.40 6.71
C ASP A 61 12.27 -10.55 5.19
N GLN A 62 11.50 -11.45 4.58
CA GLN A 62 11.51 -11.72 3.14
C GLN A 62 11.12 -10.49 2.30
N LYS A 63 10.31 -9.55 2.83
CA LYS A 63 9.98 -8.30 2.12
C LYS A 63 11.20 -7.40 1.97
N ASN A 64 12.21 -7.54 2.83
CA ASN A 64 13.44 -6.77 2.67
C ASN A 64 14.14 -7.17 1.38
N TRP A 65 14.18 -8.45 1.03
CA TRP A 65 14.73 -8.92 -0.25
C TRP A 65 14.08 -8.23 -1.45
N THR A 66 12.75 -8.13 -1.48
CA THR A 66 12.04 -7.50 -2.60
C THR A 66 12.11 -5.97 -2.62
N ASP A 67 12.50 -5.35 -1.52
CA ASP A 67 12.51 -3.89 -1.36
C ASP A 67 13.91 -3.27 -1.43
N VAL A 68 14.98 -4.08 -1.35
CA VAL A 68 16.36 -3.59 -1.49
C VAL A 68 16.65 -3.12 -2.92
N ALA A 69 17.53 -2.13 -3.01
CA ALA A 69 18.07 -1.72 -4.29
C ALA A 69 19.11 -2.72 -4.76
N ILE A 70 19.05 -3.06 -6.05
CA ILE A 70 19.90 -4.05 -6.69
C ILE A 70 20.81 -3.32 -7.67
N ALA A 71 22.13 -3.47 -7.54
CA ALA A 71 23.08 -2.86 -8.45
C ALA A 71 22.85 -3.30 -9.89
N ASP A 72 23.06 -2.39 -10.84
CA ASP A 72 22.99 -2.69 -12.25
C ASP A 72 23.99 -3.79 -12.63
N GLY A 73 23.62 -4.64 -13.60
CA GLY A 73 24.44 -5.77 -14.04
C GLY A 73 24.34 -7.03 -13.19
N VAL A 74 23.67 -6.98 -12.03
CA VAL A 74 23.31 -8.19 -11.27
C VAL A 74 22.26 -8.98 -12.06
N THR A 75 22.50 -10.27 -12.22
CA THR A 75 21.55 -11.21 -12.83
C THR A 75 21.04 -12.18 -11.78
N CYS A 76 19.88 -12.78 -12.02
CA CYS A 76 19.34 -13.73 -11.07
C CYS A 76 20.23 -14.96 -10.89
N THR A 77 20.93 -15.38 -11.94
CA THR A 77 21.91 -16.47 -11.87
C THR A 77 23.02 -16.19 -10.86
N ILE A 78 23.51 -14.94 -10.74
CA ILE A 78 24.51 -14.57 -9.73
C ILE A 78 23.94 -14.76 -8.32
N VAL A 79 22.67 -14.38 -8.12
CA VAL A 79 22.00 -14.53 -6.82
C VAL A 79 21.77 -16.00 -6.49
N GLU A 80 21.28 -16.79 -7.44
CA GLU A 80 21.04 -18.23 -7.28
C GLU A 80 22.33 -18.98 -6.93
N GLN A 81 23.45 -18.65 -7.61
CA GLN A 81 24.75 -19.24 -7.32
C GLN A 81 25.25 -18.91 -5.92
N ALA A 82 25.07 -17.66 -5.45
CA ALA A 82 25.48 -17.27 -4.10
C ALA A 82 24.67 -17.99 -3.01
N ILE A 83 23.37 -18.19 -3.23
CA ILE A 83 22.51 -18.95 -2.31
C ILE A 83 22.85 -20.44 -2.34
N ALA A 84 23.00 -21.04 -3.53
CA ALA A 84 23.34 -22.45 -3.67
C ALA A 84 24.70 -22.80 -3.04
N SER A 85 25.66 -21.87 -3.09
CA SER A 85 26.97 -22.01 -2.45
C SER A 85 27.01 -21.62 -0.97
N GLN A 86 25.87 -21.22 -0.38
CA GLN A 86 25.76 -20.67 0.98
C GLN A 86 26.69 -19.46 1.23
N ASN A 87 27.19 -18.82 0.17
CA ASN A 87 28.05 -17.63 0.24
C ASN A 87 27.21 -16.36 0.12
N HIS A 88 26.32 -16.16 1.07
CA HIS A 88 25.41 -15.01 1.08
C HIS A 88 26.13 -13.66 1.15
N SER A 89 27.32 -13.63 1.78
CA SER A 89 28.17 -12.44 1.86
C SER A 89 28.63 -11.91 0.49
N ALA A 90 28.69 -12.77 -0.53
CA ALA A 90 29.03 -12.36 -1.89
C ALA A 90 27.98 -11.42 -2.52
N LEU A 91 26.76 -11.38 -1.95
CA LEU A 91 25.70 -10.49 -2.42
C LEU A 91 25.81 -9.09 -1.80
N PHE A 92 26.41 -8.91 -0.63
CA PHE A 92 26.44 -7.60 0.05
C PHE A 92 27.00 -6.42 -0.74
N PRO A 93 27.94 -6.58 -1.70
CA PRO A 93 28.36 -5.47 -2.57
C PRO A 93 27.29 -5.01 -3.57
N PHE A 94 26.34 -5.88 -3.89
CA PHE A 94 25.34 -5.68 -4.95
C PHE A 94 23.97 -5.25 -4.45
N PHE A 95 23.69 -5.48 -3.17
CA PHE A 95 22.42 -5.12 -2.54
C PHE A 95 22.63 -4.06 -1.47
N SER A 96 21.70 -3.12 -1.37
CA SER A 96 21.67 -2.25 -0.20
C SER A 96 21.45 -3.09 1.06
N ARG A 97 22.23 -2.84 2.13
CA ARG A 97 22.12 -3.59 3.40
C ARG A 97 20.74 -3.52 4.02
N GLU A 98 20.08 -2.39 3.82
CA GLU A 98 18.68 -2.18 4.19
C GLU A 98 17.91 -1.71 2.96
N PRO A 99 16.59 -1.92 2.92
CA PRO A 99 15.78 -1.40 1.85
C PRO A 99 15.81 0.13 1.84
N LEU A 100 15.79 0.72 0.64
CA LEU A 100 15.97 2.17 0.51
C LEU A 100 14.93 2.92 1.35
N PRO A 101 15.35 3.85 2.23
CA PRO A 101 14.40 4.62 3.01
C PRO A 101 13.60 5.51 2.07
N LEU A 102 12.28 5.42 2.16
CA LEU A 102 11.41 6.40 1.54
C LEU A 102 11.68 7.77 2.18
N ALA A 103 11.78 8.81 1.36
CA ALA A 103 11.97 10.16 1.86
C ALA A 103 10.73 10.60 2.65
N LEU A 104 10.94 11.23 3.80
CA LEU A 104 9.84 11.86 4.55
C LEU A 104 9.20 12.94 3.69
N ALA A 105 7.87 12.96 3.68
CA ALA A 105 7.11 14.03 3.05
C ALA A 105 6.58 14.96 4.14
N GLN A 106 6.57 16.26 3.83
CA GLN A 106 5.85 17.22 4.65
C GLN A 106 4.36 17.10 4.33
N LEU A 107 3.54 17.04 5.37
CA LEU A 107 2.10 17.21 5.20
C LEU A 107 1.84 18.63 4.74
N GLY A 108 0.99 18.79 3.72
CA GLY A 108 0.59 20.09 3.19
C GLY A 108 -0.25 20.90 4.19
N ASN A 109 -0.96 21.89 3.67
CA ASN A 109 -1.78 22.77 4.50
C ASN A 109 -2.87 21.99 5.24
N VAL A 110 -3.09 22.36 6.51
CA VAL A 110 -4.17 21.82 7.34
C VAL A 110 -5.34 22.80 7.33
N ASP A 111 -6.55 22.32 7.07
CA ASP A 111 -7.75 23.10 7.33
C ASP A 111 -7.86 23.41 8.82
N LYS A 112 -7.53 24.65 9.18
CA LYS A 112 -7.51 25.13 10.56
C LYS A 112 -8.87 25.02 11.25
N ARG A 113 -9.98 25.05 10.50
CA ARG A 113 -11.33 24.91 11.07
C ARG A 113 -11.55 23.51 11.64
N ARG A 114 -11.24 22.47 10.85
CA ARG A 114 -11.30 21.06 11.29
C ARG A 114 -10.41 20.80 12.50
N ARG A 115 -9.23 21.43 12.55
CA ARG A 115 -8.31 21.32 13.69
C ARG A 115 -8.86 22.01 14.95
N ALA A 116 -9.55 23.14 14.81
CA ALA A 116 -10.17 23.84 15.93
C ALA A 116 -11.32 23.04 16.55
N ASP A 117 -12.17 22.39 15.74
CA ASP A 117 -13.26 21.54 16.24
C ASP A 117 -12.74 20.38 17.11
N ARG A 118 -11.59 19.81 16.74
CA ARG A 118 -10.93 18.74 17.49
C ARG A 118 -10.21 19.20 18.75
N ALA A 119 -9.81 20.47 18.81
CA ALA A 119 -9.20 21.06 20.01
C ALA A 119 -10.20 21.14 21.19
N ALA A 120 -11.50 21.05 20.90
CA ALA A 120 -12.55 21.01 21.91
C ALA A 120 -12.79 19.62 22.54
N TYR A 121 -12.06 18.58 22.10
CA TYR A 121 -12.23 17.23 22.66
C TYR A 121 -11.78 17.16 24.13
N PRO A 122 -12.53 16.49 25.02
CA PRO A 122 -12.17 16.39 26.43
C PRO A 122 -11.20 15.23 26.70
N GLY A 123 -10.27 15.45 27.64
CA GLY A 123 -9.47 14.39 28.27
C GLY A 123 -8.72 13.50 27.27
N CYS A 124 -8.92 12.18 27.38
CA CYS A 124 -8.23 11.18 26.55
C CYS A 124 -8.45 11.36 25.04
N LEU A 125 -9.61 11.90 24.62
CA LEU A 125 -9.90 12.11 23.21
C LEU A 125 -9.02 13.21 22.59
N ALA A 126 -8.64 14.23 23.36
CA ALA A 126 -7.68 15.24 22.91
C ALA A 126 -6.30 14.62 22.67
N HIS A 127 -5.84 13.77 23.58
CA HIS A 127 -4.54 13.11 23.46
C HIS A 127 -4.51 12.14 22.27
N LEU A 128 -5.57 11.37 22.06
CA LEU A 128 -5.70 10.49 20.89
C LEU A 128 -5.67 11.30 19.59
N ALA A 129 -6.38 12.43 19.55
CA ALA A 129 -6.37 13.32 18.39
C ALA A 129 -4.96 13.84 18.08
N THR A 130 -4.23 14.34 19.08
CA THR A 130 -2.83 14.77 18.92
C THR A 130 -1.94 13.63 18.44
N HIS A 131 -2.06 12.45 19.05
CA HIS A 131 -1.28 11.27 18.65
C HIS A 131 -1.52 10.89 17.18
N LEU A 132 -2.76 10.94 16.70
CA LEU A 132 -3.08 10.66 15.29
C LEU A 132 -2.49 11.72 14.34
N ASP A 133 -2.48 13.00 14.74
CA ASP A 133 -1.89 14.07 13.93
C ASP A 133 -0.36 13.94 13.82
N ASP A 134 0.29 13.50 14.90
CA ASP A 134 1.71 13.18 14.87
C ASP A 134 1.97 11.94 14.01
N ALA A 135 1.12 10.91 14.11
CA ALA A 135 1.24 9.69 13.31
C ALA A 135 1.22 9.99 11.81
N TRP A 136 0.38 10.91 11.33
CA TRP A 136 0.37 11.31 9.91
C TRP A 136 1.73 11.83 9.44
N GLN A 137 2.42 12.61 10.27
CA GLN A 137 3.74 13.15 9.93
C GLN A 137 4.78 12.03 9.85
N HIS A 138 4.69 11.05 10.75
CA HIS A 138 5.61 9.91 10.79
C HIS A 138 5.36 8.89 9.69
N LEU A 139 4.16 8.86 9.10
CA LEU A 139 3.77 7.93 8.04
C LEU A 139 3.78 8.56 6.64
N ALA A 140 3.91 9.88 6.54
CA ALA A 140 4.02 10.56 5.26
C ALA A 140 5.35 10.28 4.55
N ARG A 141 5.26 9.84 3.30
CA ARG A 141 6.40 9.51 2.45
C ARG A 141 6.24 10.11 1.07
N LYS A 142 7.36 10.22 0.37
CA LYS A 142 7.42 10.51 -1.07
C LYS A 142 8.42 9.58 -1.73
N THR A 143 8.20 9.31 -3.01
CA THR A 143 9.14 8.54 -3.82
C THR A 143 10.48 9.29 -3.90
N PRO A 144 11.62 8.71 -3.49
CA PRO A 144 12.93 9.30 -3.74
C PRO A 144 13.25 9.28 -5.24
N PRO A 145 14.17 10.15 -5.71
CA PRO A 145 14.67 10.04 -7.08
C PRO A 145 15.37 8.68 -7.29
N PRO A 146 15.36 8.15 -8.53
CA PRO A 146 16.12 6.95 -8.87
C PRO A 146 17.60 7.12 -8.49
N ILE A 147 18.21 6.05 -7.96
CA ILE A 147 19.64 6.02 -7.64
C ILE A 147 20.38 5.52 -8.89
N PRO A 148 21.30 6.32 -9.48
CA PRO A 148 22.08 5.86 -10.63
C PRO A 148 22.85 4.57 -10.31
N GLY A 149 22.83 3.61 -11.24
CA GLY A 149 23.52 2.32 -11.05
C GLY A 149 22.74 1.31 -10.22
N PHE A 150 21.48 1.60 -9.85
CA PHE A 150 20.64 0.70 -9.06
C PHE A 150 19.21 0.61 -9.59
N TYR A 151 18.72 -0.62 -9.62
CA TYR A 151 17.31 -0.96 -9.79
C TYR A 151 16.56 -0.92 -8.45
N SER A 152 15.35 -0.37 -8.47
CA SER A 152 14.40 -0.38 -7.35
C SER A 152 13.06 -0.97 -7.78
N SER A 153 12.48 -1.80 -6.91
CA SER A 153 11.12 -2.31 -7.08
C SER A 153 10.05 -1.25 -6.83
N LEU A 154 10.36 -0.11 -6.21
CA LEU A 154 9.40 0.96 -5.96
C LEU A 154 9.00 1.65 -7.26
N LEU A 155 7.70 1.76 -7.51
CA LEU A 155 7.14 2.51 -8.63
C LEU A 155 7.01 3.98 -8.25
N PRO A 156 7.45 4.92 -9.12
CA PRO A 156 7.40 6.33 -8.81
C PRO A 156 5.95 6.85 -8.81
N LEU A 157 5.60 7.56 -7.76
CA LEU A 157 4.34 8.29 -7.64
C LEU A 157 4.59 9.80 -7.66
N PRO A 158 3.73 10.59 -8.34
CA PRO A 158 3.91 12.03 -8.51
C PRO A 158 3.68 12.84 -7.22
N GLU A 159 2.85 12.33 -6.30
CA GLU A 159 2.48 13.03 -5.07
C GLU A 159 2.97 12.27 -3.82
N PRO A 160 3.17 12.97 -2.69
CA PRO A 160 3.30 12.33 -1.40
C PRO A 160 2.12 11.41 -1.04
N PHE A 161 2.40 10.40 -0.23
CA PHE A 161 1.41 9.42 0.23
C PHE A 161 1.66 8.99 1.68
N ILE A 162 0.62 8.46 2.34
CA ILE A 162 0.72 7.84 3.66
C ILE A 162 0.96 6.34 3.47
N VAL A 163 1.92 5.78 4.20
CA VAL A 163 2.11 4.32 4.30
C VAL A 163 1.42 3.76 5.54
N PRO A 164 1.03 2.47 5.57
CA PRO A 164 0.47 1.85 6.78
C PRO A 164 1.43 1.86 7.97
N GLY A 165 2.74 1.76 7.71
CA GLY A 165 3.79 1.76 8.73
C GLY A 165 4.51 0.42 8.89
N GLY A 166 5.61 0.42 9.66
CA GLY A 166 6.45 -0.76 9.86
C GLY A 166 7.10 -1.25 8.55
N ARG A 167 6.90 -2.54 8.22
CA ARG A 167 7.41 -3.17 6.99
C ARG A 167 6.70 -2.69 5.71
N PHE A 168 5.53 -2.07 5.83
CA PHE A 168 4.75 -1.56 4.70
C PHE A 168 5.24 -0.16 4.33
N ARG A 169 5.99 -0.08 3.23
CA ARG A 169 6.77 1.10 2.82
C ARG A 169 6.47 1.47 1.37
N GLU A 170 5.18 1.45 1.05
CA GLU A 170 4.61 1.80 -0.24
C GLU A 170 3.16 2.28 0.03
N GLN A 171 2.59 3.02 -0.91
CA GLN A 171 1.16 3.31 -0.92
C GLN A 171 0.41 2.02 -1.24
N TYR A 172 -0.45 1.58 -0.32
CA TYR A 172 -1.35 0.44 -0.51
C TYR A 172 -2.73 0.90 -0.93
N TYR A 173 -3.39 0.12 -1.79
CA TYR A 173 -4.64 0.55 -2.41
C TYR A 173 -5.79 0.70 -1.41
N TRP A 174 -6.32 -0.39 -0.86
CA TRP A 174 -7.52 -0.32 0.00
C TRP A 174 -7.27 0.40 1.34
N ASP A 175 -6.08 0.24 1.95
CA ASP A 175 -5.66 0.94 3.19
C ASP A 175 -5.76 2.46 3.02
N SER A 176 -5.46 2.95 1.82
CA SER A 176 -5.51 4.37 1.51
C SER A 176 -6.91 4.94 1.63
N TYR A 177 -7.99 4.18 1.41
CA TYR A 177 -9.35 4.73 1.52
C TYR A 177 -9.65 5.14 2.97
N PHE A 178 -9.37 4.23 3.92
CA PHE A 178 -9.56 4.50 5.35
C PHE A 178 -8.63 5.61 5.84
N THR A 179 -7.38 5.60 5.34
CA THR A 179 -6.40 6.64 5.62
C THR A 179 -6.86 8.01 5.11
N MET A 180 -7.35 8.10 3.88
CA MET A 180 -7.88 9.33 3.28
C MET A 180 -9.08 9.86 4.07
N ARG A 181 -9.98 8.99 4.56
CA ARG A 181 -11.07 9.41 5.45
C ARG A 181 -10.54 10.06 6.74
N GLY A 182 -9.52 9.45 7.34
CA GLY A 182 -8.83 10.01 8.52
C GLY A 182 -8.19 11.36 8.22
N LEU A 183 -7.44 11.47 7.11
CA LEU A 183 -6.82 12.72 6.67
C LEU A 183 -7.85 13.84 6.47
N VAL A 184 -8.95 13.57 5.77
CA VAL A 184 -10.03 14.55 5.55
C VAL A 184 -10.66 14.98 6.87
N ALA A 185 -10.93 14.05 7.78
CA ALA A 185 -11.44 14.36 9.12
C ALA A 185 -10.45 15.20 9.94
N SER A 186 -9.14 14.95 9.78
CA SER A 186 -8.06 15.70 10.42
C SER A 186 -7.73 17.04 9.74
N GLY A 187 -8.35 17.37 8.60
CA GLY A 187 -8.11 18.60 7.85
C GLY A 187 -6.93 18.55 6.87
N TYR A 188 -6.32 17.37 6.64
CA TYR A 188 -5.25 17.14 5.66
C TYR A 188 -5.80 16.77 4.27
N THR A 189 -6.79 17.51 3.79
CA THR A 189 -7.50 17.23 2.52
C THR A 189 -6.56 17.26 1.31
N ASP A 190 -5.55 18.14 1.31
CA ASP A 190 -4.58 18.22 0.22
C ASP A 190 -3.75 16.95 0.07
N MET A 191 -3.36 16.34 1.20
CA MET A 191 -2.66 15.05 1.23
C MET A 191 -3.55 13.94 0.65
N ALA A 192 -4.82 13.89 1.05
CA ALA A 192 -5.78 12.93 0.51
C ALA A 192 -6.00 13.13 -1.01
N ASN A 193 -6.07 14.38 -1.48
CA ASN A 193 -6.15 14.70 -2.90
C ASN A 193 -4.88 14.27 -3.66
N GLY A 194 -3.70 14.43 -3.08
CA GLY A 194 -2.44 13.92 -3.66
C GLY A 194 -2.46 12.39 -3.81
N MET A 195 -2.87 11.68 -2.76
CA MET A 195 -3.04 10.22 -2.81
C MET A 195 -4.04 9.78 -3.87
N LEU A 196 -5.13 10.52 -4.09
CA LEU A 196 -6.09 10.25 -5.17
C LEU A 196 -5.45 10.42 -6.55
N ARG A 197 -4.64 11.47 -6.75
CA ARG A 197 -3.89 11.69 -8.01
C ARG A 197 -2.86 10.58 -8.28
N ASN A 198 -2.24 10.02 -7.24
CA ASN A 198 -1.36 8.85 -7.38
C ASN A 198 -2.11 7.63 -7.91
N PHE A 199 -3.35 7.38 -7.47
CA PHE A 199 -4.16 6.28 -8.00
C PHE A 199 -4.62 6.52 -9.43
N LEU A 200 -5.02 7.75 -9.76
CA LEU A 200 -5.29 8.13 -11.14
C LEU A 200 -4.09 7.84 -12.04
N ARG A 201 -2.87 8.22 -11.62
CA ARG A 201 -1.65 7.92 -12.37
C ARG A 201 -1.42 6.43 -12.58
N GLN A 202 -1.69 5.60 -11.56
CA GLN A 202 -1.54 4.14 -11.67
C GLN A 202 -2.53 3.55 -12.67
N ILE A 203 -3.79 3.99 -12.66
CA ILE A 203 -4.79 3.57 -13.67
C ILE A 203 -4.35 4.00 -15.07
N ASP A 204 -3.83 5.21 -15.22
CA ASP A 204 -3.38 5.73 -16.53
C ASP A 204 -2.17 4.96 -17.08
N GLU A 205 -1.27 4.50 -16.21
CA GLU A 205 -0.03 3.84 -16.60
C GLU A 205 -0.18 2.31 -16.74
N TYR A 206 -0.95 1.68 -15.85
CA TYR A 206 -1.04 0.22 -15.74
C TYR A 206 -2.42 -0.32 -16.10
N GLY A 207 -3.43 0.53 -16.28
CA GLY A 207 -4.82 0.13 -16.55
C GLY A 207 -5.62 -0.26 -15.30
N PHE A 208 -4.96 -0.38 -14.15
CA PHE A 208 -5.56 -0.71 -12.85
C PHE A 208 -4.71 -0.14 -11.70
N ILE A 209 -5.20 -0.27 -10.47
CA ILE A 209 -4.44 0.08 -9.27
C ILE A 209 -3.79 -1.19 -8.70
N PRO A 210 -2.46 -1.32 -8.68
CA PRO A 210 -1.80 -2.47 -8.04
C PRO A 210 -2.02 -2.48 -6.53
N ASN A 211 -1.82 -3.64 -5.92
CA ASN A 211 -1.94 -3.82 -4.46
C ASN A 211 -1.15 -2.74 -3.67
N GLY A 212 0.07 -2.45 -4.11
CA GLY A 212 0.79 -1.23 -3.75
C GLY A 212 1.76 -0.80 -4.84
N ASN A 213 2.41 0.35 -4.71
CA ASN A 213 3.30 0.89 -5.75
C ASN A 213 4.69 0.19 -5.79
N ARG A 214 4.69 -1.13 -5.97
CA ARG A 214 5.89 -1.94 -6.23
C ARG A 214 5.70 -2.75 -7.51
N ARG A 215 6.79 -2.95 -8.25
CA ARG A 215 6.81 -3.70 -9.52
C ARG A 215 6.29 -5.12 -9.36
N TYR A 216 6.62 -5.78 -8.26
CA TYR A 216 6.13 -7.12 -7.93
C TYR A 216 4.65 -7.17 -7.50
N TYR A 217 3.93 -6.04 -7.50
CA TYR A 217 2.47 -5.96 -7.33
C TYR A 217 1.75 -5.69 -8.65
N LEU A 218 2.44 -5.56 -9.79
CA LEU A 218 1.82 -5.27 -11.09
C LEU A 218 1.10 -6.48 -11.73
N ASP A 219 0.98 -7.59 -11.01
CA ASP A 219 0.22 -8.78 -11.36
C ASP A 219 -1.10 -8.89 -10.58
N ARG A 220 -1.36 -8.01 -9.60
CA ARG A 220 -2.53 -8.11 -8.71
C ARG A 220 -2.98 -6.78 -8.16
N SER A 221 -4.27 -6.69 -7.87
CA SER A 221 -4.89 -5.53 -7.22
C SER A 221 -5.30 -5.85 -5.77
N GLN A 222 -6.17 -5.02 -5.20
CA GLN A 222 -6.80 -5.10 -3.89
C GLN A 222 -8.27 -4.68 -4.02
N PRO A 223 -9.11 -4.83 -2.98
CA PRO A 223 -10.53 -4.44 -3.05
C PRO A 223 -10.74 -3.04 -3.67
N PRO A 224 -11.56 -2.92 -4.73
CA PRO A 224 -11.63 -1.69 -5.52
C PRO A 224 -12.41 -0.59 -4.80
N LEU A 225 -11.69 0.37 -4.22
CA LEU A 225 -12.23 1.50 -3.46
C LEU A 225 -12.00 2.86 -4.13
N PHE A 226 -11.43 2.92 -5.33
CA PHE A 226 -11.12 4.18 -6.02
C PHE A 226 -12.37 5.01 -6.29
N ALA A 227 -13.49 4.40 -6.73
CA ALA A 227 -14.76 5.12 -6.87
C ALA A 227 -15.24 5.76 -5.55
N ALA A 228 -15.03 5.07 -4.42
CA ALA A 228 -15.35 5.61 -3.10
C ALA A 228 -14.39 6.74 -2.70
N MET A 229 -13.11 6.66 -3.07
CA MET A 229 -12.14 7.75 -2.90
C MET A 229 -12.50 8.98 -3.74
N VAL A 230 -12.90 8.79 -5.00
CA VAL A 230 -13.37 9.86 -5.89
C VAL A 230 -14.60 10.55 -5.29
N SER A 231 -15.56 9.77 -4.77
CA SER A 231 -16.73 10.31 -4.06
C SER A 231 -16.35 11.07 -2.80
N LEU A 232 -15.47 10.51 -1.96
CA LEU A 232 -14.96 11.15 -0.75
C LEU A 232 -14.35 12.53 -1.03
N MET A 233 -13.61 12.66 -2.13
CA MET A 233 -12.97 13.92 -2.52
C MET A 233 -13.90 14.86 -3.30
N GLY A 234 -15.18 14.52 -3.48
CA GLY A 234 -16.14 15.32 -4.25
C GLY A 234 -15.80 15.42 -5.74
N ALA A 235 -15.02 14.46 -6.27
CA ALA A 235 -14.49 14.49 -7.63
C ALA A 235 -15.35 13.68 -8.63
N ALA A 236 -16.52 13.17 -8.22
CA ALA A 236 -17.38 12.34 -9.06
C ALA A 236 -17.92 13.05 -10.31
N GLY A 237 -18.06 14.39 -10.27
CA GLY A 237 -18.46 15.20 -11.43
C GLY A 237 -17.32 15.51 -12.41
N ASN A 238 -16.08 15.11 -12.09
CA ASN A 238 -14.92 15.35 -12.94
C ASN A 238 -14.74 14.19 -13.93
N GLU A 239 -14.73 14.53 -15.22
CA GLU A 239 -14.68 13.57 -16.33
C GLU A 239 -13.43 12.67 -16.31
N THR A 240 -12.28 13.21 -15.89
CA THR A 240 -11.02 12.46 -15.78
C THR A 240 -11.17 11.32 -14.76
N TYR A 241 -11.73 11.61 -13.59
CA TYR A 241 -11.95 10.59 -12.56
C TYR A 241 -13.05 9.61 -12.94
N ARG A 242 -14.12 10.08 -13.58
CA ARG A 242 -15.18 9.20 -14.11
C ARG A 242 -14.62 8.20 -15.12
N SER A 243 -13.79 8.68 -16.05
CA SER A 243 -13.11 7.84 -17.04
C SER A 243 -12.16 6.82 -16.38
N ALA A 244 -11.42 7.23 -15.36
CA ALA A 244 -10.53 6.33 -14.63
C ALA A 244 -11.29 5.24 -13.84
N VAL A 245 -12.42 5.58 -13.21
CA VAL A 245 -13.31 4.61 -12.56
C VAL A 245 -13.84 3.58 -13.57
N LEU A 246 -14.20 4.01 -14.77
CA LEU A 246 -14.64 3.10 -15.84
C LEU A 246 -13.50 2.19 -16.32
N ARG A 247 -12.27 2.71 -16.46
CA ARG A 247 -11.10 1.90 -16.80
C ARG A 247 -10.84 0.81 -15.75
N GLU A 248 -10.86 1.18 -14.48
CA GLU A 248 -10.69 0.21 -13.40
C GLU A 248 -11.83 -0.82 -13.39
N TYR A 249 -13.08 -0.39 -13.58
CA TYR A 249 -14.21 -1.31 -13.70
C TYR A 249 -14.03 -2.32 -14.86
N HIS A 250 -13.51 -1.86 -16.00
CA HIS A 250 -13.19 -2.74 -17.12
C HIS A 250 -12.13 -3.78 -16.76
N PHE A 251 -11.06 -3.40 -16.05
CA PHE A 251 -10.06 -4.35 -15.53
C PHE A 251 -10.71 -5.47 -14.70
N TRP A 252 -11.68 -5.14 -13.85
CA TRP A 252 -12.36 -6.12 -12.99
C TRP A 252 -13.36 -7.02 -13.72
N THR A 253 -14.00 -6.52 -14.76
CA THR A 253 -15.14 -7.19 -15.41
C THR A 253 -14.81 -7.82 -16.76
N HIS A 254 -13.65 -7.48 -17.33
CA HIS A 254 -13.18 -8.01 -18.61
C HIS A 254 -11.71 -8.46 -18.46
N PRO A 255 -11.43 -9.53 -17.68
CA PRO A 255 -10.11 -10.14 -17.63
C PRO A 255 -9.65 -10.50 -19.05
N SER A 256 -8.39 -10.17 -19.35
CA SER A 256 -7.75 -10.54 -20.63
C SER A 256 -7.37 -12.03 -20.66
#